data_AF-A0A937TI57-F1
#
_entry.id   AF-A0A937TI57-F1
#
_cell.length_a   1.000
_cell.length_b   1.000
_cell.length_c   1.000
_cell.angle_alpha   90.00
_cell.angle_beta   90.00
_cell.angle_gamma   90.00
#
_symmetry.space_group_name_H-M   'P 1'
#
loop_
_entity.id
_entity.type
_entity.pdbx_description
1 polymer ?
#
loop_
_entity_poly.entity_id
_entity_poly.type
_entity_poly.pdbx_seq_one_letter_code
_entity_poly.pdbx_strand_id
1 'polypeptide(L)'
;METNNDIEKLFNSLASEEKTSILTHGMAFYMSAIKKRLFLAQSKVHGFEEKYHTTIEKLEINGLPDDAGFEMHEDYIMWHHWNDISNRLENRIKNYQGSEMIELSIAEALNGSD
;
A
#
# COMPACT_ATOMS: atom_id res chain seq x y z
N MET A 1 20.10 -19.41 1.39
CA MET A 1 20.29 -18.03 0.89
C MET A 1 20.79 -18.01 -0.57
N GLU A 2 20.93 -19.14 -1.26
CA GLU A 2 21.36 -19.22 -2.69
C GLU A 2 20.25 -18.93 -3.70
N THR A 3 18.98 -19.13 -3.33
CA THR A 3 17.83 -19.11 -4.27
C THR A 3 17.57 -17.76 -4.94
N ASN A 4 17.84 -16.63 -4.28
CA ASN A 4 17.58 -15.31 -4.88
C ASN A 4 18.54 -14.99 -6.03
N ASN A 5 19.81 -15.39 -5.92
CA ASN A 5 20.80 -15.15 -6.96
C ASN A 5 20.50 -15.95 -8.23
N ASP A 6 19.90 -17.13 -8.08
CA ASP A 6 19.54 -17.98 -9.22
C ASP A 6 18.28 -17.45 -9.93
N ILE A 7 17.32 -16.91 -9.18
CA ILE A 7 16.12 -16.26 -9.73
C ILE A 7 16.52 -14.98 -10.49
N GLU A 8 17.38 -14.14 -9.92
CA GLU A 8 17.84 -12.92 -10.59
C GLU A 8 18.62 -13.22 -11.88
N LYS A 9 19.51 -14.22 -11.86
CA LYS A 9 20.22 -14.66 -13.08
C LYS A 9 19.26 -15.17 -14.15
N LEU A 10 18.28 -15.99 -13.76
CA LEU A 10 17.26 -16.50 -14.68
C LEU A 10 16.44 -15.36 -15.27
N PHE A 11 15.94 -14.45 -14.43
CA PHE A 11 15.16 -13.29 -14.88
C PHE A 11 15.99 -12.41 -15.83
N ASN A 12 17.26 -12.16 -15.52
CA ASN A 12 18.16 -11.38 -16.36
C ASN A 12 18.46 -12.05 -17.71
N SER A 13 18.37 -13.37 -17.80
CA SER A 13 18.56 -14.13 -19.05
C SER A 13 17.35 -14.07 -20.00
N LEU A 14 16.18 -13.64 -19.53
CA LEU A 14 14.96 -13.54 -20.33
C LEU A 14 15.02 -12.41 -21.36
N ALA A 15 14.24 -12.55 -22.43
CA ALA A 15 14.05 -11.47 -23.39
C ALA A 15 13.36 -10.27 -22.75
N SER A 16 13.54 -9.08 -23.34
CA SER A 16 12.95 -7.84 -22.80
C SER A 16 11.43 -7.91 -22.69
N GLU A 17 10.77 -8.53 -23.68
CA GLU A 17 9.31 -8.69 -23.69
C GLU A 17 8.81 -9.60 -22.55
N GLU A 18 9.52 -10.69 -22.29
CA GLU A 18 9.21 -11.61 -21.20
C GLU A 18 9.41 -10.96 -19.83
N LYS A 19 10.48 -10.17 -19.67
CA LYS A 19 10.73 -9.38 -18.45
C LYS A 19 9.59 -8.39 -18.20
N THR A 20 9.20 -7.62 -19.22
CA THR A 20 8.08 -6.68 -19.13
C THR A 20 6.79 -7.42 -18.78
N SER A 21 6.50 -8.55 -19.42
CA SER A 21 5.31 -9.34 -19.13
C SER A 21 5.28 -9.82 -17.68
N ILE A 22 6.38 -10.38 -17.17
CA ILE A 22 6.49 -10.83 -15.76
C ILE A 22 6.29 -9.66 -14.80
N LEU A 23 6.94 -8.52 -15.06
CA LEU A 23 6.81 -7.33 -14.22
C LEU A 23 5.39 -6.78 -14.23
N THR A 24 4.76 -6.64 -15.39
CA THR A 24 3.38 -6.12 -15.52
C THR A 24 2.38 -7.03 -14.80
N HIS A 25 2.45 -8.35 -15.03
CA HIS A 25 1.55 -9.29 -14.35
C HIS A 25 1.81 -9.31 -12.84
N GLY A 26 3.08 -9.38 -12.43
CA GLY A 26 3.47 -9.34 -11.01
C GLY A 26 3.00 -8.07 -10.31
N MET A 27 3.11 -6.92 -11.00
CA MET A 27 2.67 -5.63 -10.52
C MET A 27 1.15 -5.57 -10.36
N ALA A 28 0.38 -6.14 -11.30
CA ALA A 28 -1.08 -6.24 -11.17
C ALA A 28 -1.49 -7.06 -9.94
N PHE A 29 -0.84 -8.20 -9.70
CA PHE A 29 -1.07 -9.01 -8.49
C PHE A 29 -0.68 -8.26 -7.21
N TYR A 30 0.49 -7.63 -7.21
CA TYR A 30 0.98 -6.86 -6.08
C TYR A 30 0.04 -5.69 -5.74
N MET A 31 -0.39 -4.93 -6.76
CA MET A 31 -1.32 -3.82 -6.65
C MET A 31 -2.69 -4.28 -6.12
N SER A 32 -3.18 -5.44 -6.57
CA SER A 32 -4.40 -6.04 -6.04
C SER A 32 -4.27 -6.36 -4.55
N ALA A 33 -3.14 -6.94 -4.13
CA ALA A 33 -2.90 -7.29 -2.74
C ALA A 33 -2.85 -6.05 -1.82
N ILE A 34 -2.13 -5.00 -2.22
CA ILE A 34 -2.05 -3.78 -1.40
C ILE A 34 -3.38 -3.03 -1.34
N LYS A 35 -4.16 -2.99 -2.44
CA LYS A 35 -5.51 -2.40 -2.44
C LYS A 35 -6.46 -3.13 -1.50
N LYS A 36 -6.43 -4.47 -1.50
CA LYS A 36 -7.23 -5.28 -0.55
C LYS A 36 -6.84 -4.98 0.90
N ARG A 37 -5.54 -4.83 1.18
CA ARG A 37 -5.07 -4.51 2.53
C ARG A 37 -5.44 -3.09 2.94
N LEU A 38 -5.37 -2.13 2.02
CA LEU A 38 -5.82 -0.76 2.25
C LEU A 38 -7.31 -0.72 2.60
N PHE A 39 -8.14 -1.41 1.81
CA PHE A 39 -9.58 -1.50 2.08
C PHE A 39 -9.88 -2.03 3.48
N LEU A 40 -9.16 -3.09 3.91
CA LEU A 40 -9.29 -3.62 5.27
C LEU A 40 -8.89 -2.59 6.33
N ALA A 41 -7.77 -1.89 6.15
CA ALA A 41 -7.29 -0.89 7.09
C ALA A 41 -8.29 0.27 7.22
N GLN A 42 -8.76 0.81 6.10
CA GLN A 42 -9.77 1.86 6.05
C GLN A 42 -11.09 1.41 6.72
N SER A 43 -11.51 0.16 6.47
CA SER A 43 -12.71 -0.40 7.11
C SER A 43 -12.54 -0.54 8.62
N LYS A 44 -11.33 -0.84 9.11
CA LYS A 44 -11.03 -0.89 10.55
C LYS A 44 -11.04 0.50 11.19
N VAL A 45 -10.42 1.49 10.54
CA VAL A 45 -10.48 2.92 10.95
C VAL A 45 -11.93 3.38 11.04
N HIS A 46 -12.72 3.14 9.98
CA HIS A 46 -14.12 3.53 9.93
C HIS A 46 -14.95 2.87 11.03
N GLY A 47 -14.70 1.59 11.34
CA GLY A 47 -15.40 0.91 12.45
C GLY A 47 -15.15 1.56 13.81
N PHE A 48 -13.96 2.13 14.06
CA PHE A 48 -13.71 2.90 15.28
C PHE A 48 -14.39 4.27 15.25
N GLU A 49 -14.38 4.95 14.10
CA GLU A 49 -15.10 6.22 13.91
C GLU A 49 -16.59 6.09 14.20
N GLU A 50 -17.20 5.03 13.69
CA GLU A 50 -18.61 4.72 13.94
C GLU A 50 -18.85 4.39 15.41
N LYS A 51 -17.99 3.57 16.04
CA LYS A 51 -18.13 3.16 17.45
C LYS A 51 -18.05 4.34 18.42
N TYR A 52 -17.13 5.28 18.17
CA TYR A 52 -16.85 6.39 19.09
C TYR A 52 -17.42 7.74 18.63
N HIS A 53 -18.08 7.79 17.48
CA HIS A 53 -18.65 9.00 16.88
C HIS A 53 -17.66 10.17 16.79
N THR A 54 -16.39 9.86 16.54
CA THR A 54 -15.29 10.82 16.41
C THR A 54 -14.33 10.37 15.31
N THR A 55 -13.30 11.16 15.01
CA THR A 55 -12.22 10.77 14.10
C THR A 55 -10.89 10.70 14.84
N ILE A 56 -9.92 9.99 14.30
CA ILE A 56 -8.61 9.86 14.93
C ILE A 56 -7.90 11.22 14.99
N GLU A 57 -8.06 12.07 13.97
CA GLU A 57 -7.49 13.42 13.96
C GLU A 57 -8.03 14.29 15.09
N LYS A 58 -9.32 14.13 15.43
CA LYS A 58 -9.91 14.83 16.57
C LYS A 58 -9.35 14.33 17.90
N LEU A 59 -9.10 13.03 18.02
CA LEU A 59 -8.48 12.45 19.21
C LEU A 59 -7.00 12.87 19.33
N GLU A 60 -6.27 13.03 18.22
CA GLU A 60 -4.90 13.55 18.24
C GLU A 60 -4.81 14.99 18.77
N ILE A 61 -5.82 15.81 18.46
CA ILE A 61 -5.85 17.21 18.88
C ILE A 61 -6.32 17.34 20.34
N ASN A 62 -7.37 16.60 20.70
CA ASN A 62 -8.07 16.80 21.97
C ASN A 62 -7.64 15.81 23.06
N GLY A 63 -6.92 14.75 22.70
CA GLY A 63 -6.72 13.59 23.55
C GLY A 63 -7.96 12.72 23.68
N LEU A 64 -7.83 11.65 24.46
CA LEU A 64 -8.97 10.84 24.86
C LEU A 64 -9.80 11.59 25.92
N PRO A 65 -11.13 11.38 25.97
CA PRO A 65 -11.98 11.92 27.04
C PRO A 65 -11.49 11.53 28.44
N ASP A 66 -11.75 12.38 29.43
CA ASP A 66 -11.37 12.11 30.83
C ASP A 66 -12.09 10.89 31.42
N ASP A 67 -13.25 10.52 30.88
CA ASP A 67 -14.03 9.34 31.24
C ASP A 67 -13.75 8.11 30.35
N ALA A 68 -12.69 8.16 29.53
CA ALA A 68 -12.28 7.04 28.70
C ALA A 68 -11.93 5.81 29.55
N GLY A 69 -12.70 4.74 29.35
CA GLY A 69 -12.42 3.45 29.95
C GLY A 69 -11.23 2.74 29.29
N PHE A 70 -10.76 1.67 29.94
CA PHE A 70 -9.66 0.82 29.43
C PHE A 70 -9.86 0.38 27.97
N GLU A 71 -11.09 0.00 27.59
CA GLU A 71 -11.41 -0.41 26.22
C GLU A 71 -11.13 0.70 25.20
N MET A 72 -11.44 1.96 25.51
CA MET A 72 -11.19 3.07 24.60
C MET A 72 -9.70 3.35 24.45
N HIS A 73 -8.90 3.13 25.49
CA HIS A 73 -7.44 3.25 25.40
C HIS A 73 -6.83 2.19 24.48
N GLU A 74 -7.23 0.93 24.62
CA GLU A 74 -6.77 -0.16 23.75
C GLU A 74 -7.22 0.06 22.30
N ASP A 75 -8.47 0.45 22.11
CA ASP A 75 -9.02 0.74 20.79
C ASP A 75 -8.33 1.94 20.14
N TYR A 76 -7.95 2.97 20.91
CA TYR A 76 -7.17 4.10 20.41
C TYR A 76 -5.80 3.67 19.87
N ILE A 77 -5.10 2.78 20.57
CA ILE A 77 -3.81 2.23 20.10
C ILE A 77 -4.02 1.44 18.81
N MET A 78 -5.07 0.62 18.74
CA MET A 78 -5.38 -0.14 17.53
C MET A 78 -5.83 0.73 16.37
N TRP A 79 -6.59 1.78 16.65
CA TRP A 79 -7.03 2.73 15.65
C TRP A 79 -5.84 3.43 15.00
N HIS A 80 -4.87 3.89 15.81
CA HIS A 80 -3.59 4.41 15.33
C HIS A 80 -2.86 3.45 14.41
N HIS A 81 -2.72 2.20 14.83
CA HIS A 81 -2.07 1.17 14.04
C HIS A 81 -2.72 1.00 12.66
N TRP A 82 -4.06 0.97 12.59
CA TRP A 82 -4.78 0.84 11.33
C TRP A 82 -4.72 2.09 10.47
N ASN A 83 -4.76 3.28 11.08
CA ASN A 83 -4.60 4.55 10.38
C ASN A 83 -3.22 4.65 9.72
N ASP A 84 -2.16 4.28 10.45
CA ASP A 84 -0.80 4.22 9.94
C ASP A 84 -0.66 3.25 8.75
N ILE A 85 -1.25 2.06 8.86
CA ILE A 85 -1.27 1.09 7.75
C ILE A 85 -1.99 1.69 6.54
N SER A 86 -3.15 2.33 6.74
CA SER A 86 -3.90 2.98 5.66
C SER A 86 -3.04 4.02 4.95
N ASN A 87 -2.47 4.96 5.70
CA ASN A 87 -1.63 6.05 5.17
C ASN A 87 -0.41 5.52 4.41
N ARG A 88 0.28 4.50 4.95
CA ARG A 88 1.43 3.88 4.28
C ARG A 88 1.04 3.20 2.97
N LEU A 89 -0.09 2.50 2.94
CA LEU A 89 -0.56 1.81 1.73
C LEU A 89 -1.07 2.79 0.67
N GLU A 90 -1.77 3.85 1.07
CA GLU A 90 -2.17 4.93 0.15
C GLU A 90 -0.96 5.59 -0.50
N ASN A 91 0.05 5.96 0.29
CA ASN A 91 1.28 6.55 -0.22
C ASN A 91 2.01 5.58 -1.16
N ARG A 92 2.04 4.29 -0.82
CA ARG A 92 2.65 3.28 -1.68
C ARG A 92 1.92 3.16 -3.02
N ILE A 93 0.59 3.11 -3.02
CA ILE A 93 -0.22 3.09 -4.24
C ILE A 93 0.00 4.35 -5.08
N LYS A 94 -0.02 5.53 -4.45
CA LYS A 94 0.23 6.83 -5.13
C LYS A 94 1.60 6.87 -5.79
N ASN A 95 2.64 6.41 -5.10
CA ASN A 95 4.00 6.34 -5.65
C ASN A 95 4.07 5.43 -6.88
N TYR A 96 3.39 4.28 -6.85
CA TYR A 96 3.34 3.38 -8.00
C TYR A 96 2.55 3.96 -9.19
N GLN A 97 1.40 4.59 -8.95
CA GLN A 97 0.64 5.25 -10.02
C GLN A 97 1.41 6.43 -10.63
N GLY A 98 2.21 7.14 -9.82
CA GLY A 98 3.15 8.15 -10.30
C GLY A 98 4.33 7.58 -11.09
N SER A 99 4.71 6.32 -10.83
CA SER A 99 5.83 5.62 -11.50
C SER A 99 5.38 4.89 -12.78
N GLU A 100 4.14 4.39 -12.84
CA GLU A 100 3.53 3.79 -14.04
C GLU A 100 3.47 4.81 -15.19
N MET A 101 3.23 6.10 -14.89
CA MET A 101 3.35 7.18 -15.88
C MET A 101 4.77 7.35 -16.44
N ILE A 102 5.80 6.95 -15.70
CA ILE A 102 7.21 7.05 -16.12
C ILE A 102 7.64 5.79 -16.90
N GLU A 103 7.23 4.59 -16.49
CA GLU A 103 7.53 3.35 -17.22
C GLU A 103 6.78 3.23 -18.55
N LEU A 104 5.53 3.72 -18.64
CA LEU A 104 4.83 3.87 -19.93
C LEU A 104 5.58 4.80 -20.87
N SER A 105 6.15 5.89 -20.34
CA SER A 105 6.96 6.83 -21.12
C SER A 105 8.30 6.23 -21.59
N ILE A 106 8.89 5.30 -20.82
CA ILE A 106 10.11 4.57 -21.22
C ILE A 106 9.79 3.49 -22.25
N ALA A 107 8.70 2.74 -22.11
CA ALA A 107 8.28 1.74 -23.08
C ALA A 107 7.90 2.37 -24.44
N GLU A 108 7.26 3.54 -24.41
CA GLU A 108 6.99 4.36 -25.61
C GLU A 108 8.28 4.92 -26.22
N ALA A 109 9.24 5.38 -25.40
CA ALA A 109 10.53 5.88 -25.89
C ALA A 109 11.42 4.77 -26.50
N LEU A 110 11.32 3.53 -26.00
CA LEU A 110 12.07 2.38 -26.51
C LEU A 110 11.43 1.73 -27.75
N ASN A 111 10.12 1.91 -27.97
CA ASN A 111 9.41 1.45 -29.17
C ASN A 111 9.37 2.50 -30.30
N GLY A 112 9.94 3.70 -30.08
CA GLY A 112 9.93 4.82 -31.03
C GLY A 112 11.25 5.06 -31.78
N SER A 113 12.13 4.07 -31.87
CA SER A 113 13.37 4.15 -32.67
C SER A 113 13.45 3.01 -33.68
N ASP A 114 12.61 3.09 -34.72
CA ASP A 114 12.90 2.70 -36.11
C ASP A 114 11.79 3.20 -37.06
#